data_AF-A0AAV5THL0-F1
#
_entry.id   AF-A0AAV5THL0-F1
#
_cell.length_a   1.000
_cell.length_b   1.000
_cell.length_c   1.000
_cell.angle_alpha   90.00
_cell.angle_beta   90.00
_cell.angle_gamma   90.00
#
_symmetry.space_group_name_H-M   'P 1'
#
loop_
_entity.id
_entity.type
_entity.pdbx_description
1 polymer ?
#
loop_
_entity_poly.entity_id
_entity_poly.type
_entity_poly.pdbx_seq_one_letter_code
_entity_poly.pdbx_strand_id
1 'polypeptide(L)'
;REYIVENATILEIHGVCAWHSESLCAILFGIQELGYSATSALLCLSFAYRFRSIVASTEKRSEILPLAMASLIILLNTPLVPLYHRACTLDDPIIEKYRASNGIRTLLILQYRDTLTLCLVNYSMISSLIPFIACLKLRLMTLA
;
A
#
# COMPACT_ATOMS: atom_id res chain seq x y z
N ARG A 1 11.50 6.95 -16.27
CA ARG A 1 11.45 5.73 -17.12
C ARG A 1 11.73 4.49 -16.26
N GLU A 2 11.40 3.29 -16.74
CA GLU A 2 11.65 2.02 -16.04
C GLU A 2 12.78 1.25 -16.73
N TYR A 3 13.77 0.82 -15.96
CA TYR A 3 14.86 -0.03 -16.43
C TYR A 3 14.88 -1.32 -15.63
N ILE A 4 14.79 -2.45 -16.31
CA ILE A 4 14.86 -3.78 -15.69
C ILE A 4 16.28 -4.27 -15.85
N VAL A 5 17.00 -4.43 -14.74
CA VAL A 5 18.34 -5.01 -14.72
C VAL A 5 18.28 -6.28 -13.89
N GLU A 6 18.42 -7.43 -14.56
CA GLU A 6 18.29 -8.76 -13.96
C GLU A 6 16.98 -8.92 -13.17
N ASN A 7 17.03 -8.81 -11.84
CA ASN A 7 15.91 -9.01 -10.91
C ASN A 7 15.49 -7.72 -10.18
N ALA A 8 16.08 -6.58 -10.54
CA ALA A 8 15.77 -5.27 -9.99
C ALA A 8 15.08 -4.40 -11.04
N THR A 9 13.99 -3.75 -10.65
CA THR A 9 13.38 -2.68 -11.44
C THR A 9 13.86 -1.35 -10.87
N ILE A 10 14.57 -0.59 -11.71
CA ILE A 10 15.00 0.77 -11.43
C ILE A 10 13.92 1.70 -11.96
N LEU A 11 13.31 2.44 -11.05
CA LEU A 11 12.34 3.48 -11.33
C LEU A 11 13.04 4.83 -11.21
N GLU A 12 13.08 5.57 -12.32
CA GLU A 12 13.45 6.98 -12.26
C GLU A 12 12.26 7.78 -11.70
N ILE A 13 12.47 8.44 -10.57
CA ILE A 13 11.46 9.33 -10.00
C ILE A 13 11.57 10.70 -10.65
N HIS A 14 10.43 11.23 -11.07
CA HIS A 14 10.31 12.58 -11.63
C HIS A 14 9.37 13.44 -10.75
N GLY A 15 9.46 14.77 -10.91
CA GLY A 15 8.59 15.72 -10.22
C GLY A 15 9.16 16.29 -8.92
N VAL A 16 8.31 16.96 -8.13
CA VAL A 16 8.69 17.74 -6.92
C VAL A 16 9.47 16.90 -5.90
N CYS A 17 9.10 15.63 -5.81
CA CYS A 17 9.75 14.63 -4.99
C CYS A 17 11.23 14.43 -5.34
N ALA A 18 11.52 14.34 -6.64
CA ALA A 18 12.87 14.12 -7.15
C ALA A 18 13.80 15.33 -6.96
N TRP A 19 13.24 16.51 -6.66
CA TRP A 19 14.00 17.73 -6.40
C TRP A 19 14.49 17.87 -4.96
N HIS A 20 13.99 17.05 -4.03
CA HIS A 20 14.33 17.12 -2.62
C HIS A 20 15.29 16.00 -2.21
N SER A 21 14.81 14.76 -2.07
CA SER A 21 15.64 13.60 -1.73
C SER A 21 14.91 12.28 -2.01
N GLU A 22 15.68 11.22 -2.31
CA GLU A 22 15.17 9.85 -2.45
C GLU A 22 14.42 9.39 -1.18
N SER A 23 14.96 9.77 -0.01
CA SER A 23 14.36 9.50 1.30
C SER A 23 12.97 10.11 1.45
N LEU A 24 12.78 11.36 1.02
CA LEU A 24 11.47 12.01 1.09
C LEU A 24 10.47 11.27 0.19
N CYS A 25 10.91 10.85 -1.00
CA CYS A 25 10.07 10.08 -1.90
C CYS A 25 9.61 8.76 -1.33
N ALA A 26 10.52 8.00 -0.74
CA ALA A 26 10.18 6.72 -0.13
C ALA A 26 9.19 6.88 1.03
N ILE A 27 9.33 7.94 1.83
CA ILE A 27 8.38 8.26 2.91
C ILE A 27 7.01 8.63 2.34
N LEU A 28 6.95 9.47 1.31
CA LEU A 28 5.68 9.89 0.69
C LEU A 28 4.94 8.69 0.07
N PHE A 29 5.66 7.77 -0.59
CA PHE A 29 5.07 6.52 -1.07
C PHE A 29 4.49 5.68 0.07
N GLY A 30 5.23 5.52 1.17
CA GLY A 30 4.74 4.81 2.35
C GLY A 30 3.49 5.45 2.96
N ILE A 31 3.44 6.79 3.05
CA ILE A 31 2.26 7.54 3.55
C ILE A 31 1.06 7.33 2.62
N GLN A 32 1.26 7.38 1.30
CA GLN A 32 0.21 7.16 0.32
C GLN A 32 -0.40 5.75 0.46
N GLU A 33 0.44 4.73 0.59
CA GLU A 33 0.01 3.34 0.77
C GLU A 33 -0.73 3.13 2.10
N LEU A 34 -0.22 3.72 3.20
CA LEU A 34 -0.92 3.71 4.48
C LEU A 34 -2.29 4.40 4.38
N GLY A 35 -2.36 5.54 3.70
CA GLY A 35 -3.61 6.27 3.46
C GLY A 35 -4.60 5.45 2.62
N TYR A 36 -4.10 4.72 1.62
CA TYR A 36 -4.91 3.81 0.80
C TYR A 36 -5.51 2.68 1.64
N SER A 37 -4.70 2.03 2.49
CA SER A 37 -5.16 0.95 3.37
C SER A 37 -6.13 1.43 4.44
N ALA A 38 -5.87 2.59 5.04
CA ALA A 38 -6.79 3.21 5.99
C ALA A 38 -8.14 3.52 5.33
N THR A 39 -8.13 4.09 4.13
CA THR A 39 -9.34 4.38 3.36
C THR A 39 -10.11 3.09 3.03
N SER A 40 -9.39 2.05 2.60
CA SER A 40 -9.97 0.74 2.30
C SER A 40 -10.62 0.09 3.53
N ALA A 41 -9.97 0.16 4.70
CA ALA A 41 -10.52 -0.33 5.95
C ALA A 41 -11.78 0.44 6.39
N LEU A 42 -11.78 1.76 6.25
CA LEU A 42 -12.94 2.62 6.54
C LEU A 42 -14.11 2.35 5.59
N LEU A 43 -13.82 2.12 4.30
CA LEU A 43 -14.84 1.72 3.32
C LEU A 43 -15.46 0.37 3.70
N CYS A 44 -14.65 -0.63 4.07
CA CYS A 44 -15.14 -1.92 4.54
C CYS A 44 -16.01 -1.78 5.79
N LEU A 45 -15.62 -0.91 6.73
CA LEU A 45 -16.40 -0.62 7.93
C LEU A 45 -17.75 0.03 7.56
N SER A 46 -17.74 1.03 6.68
CA SER A 46 -18.96 1.66 6.14
C SER A 46 -19.90 0.64 5.48
N PHE A 47 -19.34 -0.28 4.68
CA PHE A 47 -20.10 -1.35 4.07
C PHE A 47 -20.67 -2.34 5.08
N ALA A 48 -19.90 -2.72 6.10
CA ALA A 48 -20.38 -3.57 7.18
C ALA A 48 -21.54 -2.92 7.95
N TYR A 49 -21.48 -1.61 8.19
CA TYR A 49 -22.59 -0.85 8.79
C TYR A 49 -23.84 -0.84 7.93
N ARG A 50 -23.71 -0.53 6.64
CA ARG A 50 -24.85 -0.56 5.71
C ARG A 50 -25.44 -1.96 5.60
N PHE A 51 -24.59 -2.98 5.51
CA PHE A 51 -25.02 -4.38 5.49
C PHE A 51 -25.80 -4.75 6.75
N ARG A 52 -25.29 -4.37 7.93
CA ARG A 52 -26.01 -4.55 9.19
C ARG A 52 -27.34 -3.83 9.20
N SER A 53 -27.43 -2.58 8.73
CA SER A 53 -28.73 -1.88 8.70
C SER A 53 -29.78 -2.56 7.82
N ILE A 54 -29.37 -3.27 6.77
CA ILE A 54 -30.26 -4.06 5.91
C ILE A 54 -30.69 -5.36 6.62
N VAL A 55 -29.79 -6.02 7.34
CA VAL A 55 -30.03 -7.32 7.99
C VAL A 55 -30.65 -7.20 9.40
N ALA A 56 -30.44 -6.09 10.10
CA ALA A 56 -30.76 -5.91 11.53
C ALA A 56 -32.24 -5.67 11.83
N SER A 57 -33.16 -6.36 11.15
CA SER A 57 -34.53 -6.50 11.61
C SER A 57 -34.66 -7.35 12.90
N THR A 58 -33.57 -7.91 13.45
CA THR A 58 -33.66 -8.92 14.51
C THR A 58 -32.74 -8.78 15.74
N GLU A 59 -31.55 -8.16 15.74
CA GLU A 59 -30.74 -8.02 16.98
C GLU A 59 -29.78 -6.80 17.02
N LYS A 60 -29.71 -6.12 18.19
CA LYS A 60 -28.71 -5.08 18.49
C LYS A 60 -27.36 -5.71 18.84
N ARG A 61 -26.43 -5.79 17.88
CA ARG A 61 -25.03 -6.20 18.13
C ARG A 61 -24.08 -5.00 18.24
N SER A 62 -23.13 -5.09 19.18
CA SER A 62 -22.11 -4.05 19.44
C SER A 62 -21.25 -3.71 18.21
N GLU A 63 -20.95 -2.42 18.08
CA GLU A 63 -20.14 -1.80 17.03
C GLU A 63 -18.63 -1.77 17.37
N ILE A 64 -18.29 -2.12 18.61
CA ILE A 64 -16.92 -2.02 19.13
C ILE A 64 -15.98 -2.97 18.39
N LEU A 65 -16.43 -4.19 18.09
CA LEU A 65 -15.60 -5.22 17.44
C LEU A 65 -15.13 -4.82 16.02
N PRO A 66 -16.01 -4.42 15.07
CA PRO A 66 -15.56 -4.02 13.74
C PRO A 66 -14.71 -2.73 13.77
N LEU A 67 -14.99 -1.80 14.69
CA LEU A 67 -14.20 -0.58 14.85
C LEU A 67 -12.80 -0.89 15.39
N ALA A 68 -12.69 -1.82 16.35
CA ALA A 68 -11.43 -2.31 16.87
C ALA A 68 -10.61 -3.04 15.80
N MET A 69 -11.27 -3.86 14.97
CA MET A 69 -10.62 -4.55 13.84
C MET A 69 -10.09 -3.55 12.79
N ALA A 70 -10.85 -2.53 12.41
CA ALA A 70 -10.40 -1.51 11.48
C ALA A 70 -9.21 -0.71 12.04
N SER A 71 -9.28 -0.34 13.32
CA SER A 71 -8.19 0.38 14.01
C SER A 71 -6.92 -0.48 14.13
N LEU A 72 -7.07 -1.78 14.42
CA LEU A 72 -5.97 -2.74 14.47
C LEU A 72 -5.29 -2.88 13.11
N ILE A 73 -6.07 -2.96 12.02
CA ILE A 73 -5.53 -3.01 10.66
C ILE A 73 -4.71 -1.74 10.37
N ILE A 74 -5.20 -0.55 10.70
CA ILE A 74 -4.44 0.70 10.49
C ILE A 74 -3.12 0.70 11.30
N LEU A 75 -3.18 0.29 12.56
CA LEU A 75 -1.99 0.22 13.42
C LEU A 75 -0.96 -0.79 12.91
N LEU A 76 -1.39 -1.98 12.49
CA LEU A 76 -0.51 -3.02 11.93
C LEU A 76 0.15 -2.59 10.61
N ASN A 77 -0.45 -1.65 9.90
CA ASN A 77 0.07 -1.13 8.64
C ASN A 77 0.92 0.14 8.80
N THR A 78 0.95 0.74 9.99
CA THR A 78 1.80 1.92 10.28
C THR A 78 3.30 1.66 10.02
N PRO A 79 3.86 0.46 10.28
CA PRO A 79 5.24 0.13 9.93
C PRO A 79 5.54 0.12 8.42
N LEU A 80 4.56 0.21 7.53
CA LEU A 80 4.81 0.27 6.08
C LEU A 80 5.65 1.48 5.70
N VAL A 81 5.45 2.63 6.36
CA VAL A 81 6.19 3.86 6.03
C VAL A 81 7.71 3.67 6.21
N PRO A 82 8.23 3.23 7.38
CA PRO A 82 9.66 2.97 7.52
C PRO A 82 10.14 1.77 6.69
N LEU A 83 9.28 0.79 6.37
CA LEU A 83 9.65 -0.32 5.50
C LEU A 83 9.84 0.11 4.03
N TYR A 84 8.98 0.98 3.52
CA TYR A 84 9.14 1.60 2.20
C TYR A 84 10.42 2.43 2.13
N HIS A 85 10.70 3.23 3.17
CA HIS A 85 11.96 3.97 3.27
C HIS A 85 13.16 3.02 3.16
N ARG A 86 13.19 1.98 4.00
CA ARG A 86 14.29 1.01 4.00
C ARG A 86 14.44 0.24 2.69
N ALA A 87 13.34 -0.19 2.08
CA ALA A 87 13.37 -0.95 0.83
C ALA A 87 13.90 -0.09 -0.34
N CYS A 88 13.57 1.19 -0.35
CA CYS A 88 13.89 2.08 -1.45
C CYS A 88 15.26 2.77 -1.31
N THR A 89 15.88 2.76 -0.12
CA THR A 89 17.22 3.33 0.13
C THR A 89 18.29 2.26 0.34
N LEU A 90 18.05 1.02 -0.08
CA LEU A 90 19.06 -0.04 -0.06
C LEU A 90 20.17 0.28 -1.05
N ASP A 91 21.42 0.32 -0.57
CA ASP A 91 22.59 0.42 -1.42
C ASP A 91 22.80 -0.91 -2.18
N ASP A 92 22.73 -0.85 -3.51
CA ASP A 92 22.99 -1.99 -4.40
C ASP A 92 24.03 -1.58 -5.48
N PRO A 93 25.09 -2.38 -5.66
CA PRO A 93 26.19 -2.09 -6.58
C PRO A 93 25.76 -1.95 -8.05
N ILE A 94 24.62 -2.52 -8.45
CA ILE A 94 24.04 -2.35 -9.79
C ILE A 94 23.55 -0.90 -9.99
N ILE A 95 23.03 -0.28 -8.93
CA ILE A 95 22.57 1.11 -8.93
C ILE A 95 23.75 2.06 -9.02
N GLU A 96 24.82 1.81 -8.28
CA GLU A 96 26.01 2.66 -8.34
C GLU A 96 26.59 2.70 -9.75
N LYS A 97 26.62 1.55 -10.43
CA LYS A 97 27.00 1.45 -11.85
C LYS A 97 26.04 2.25 -12.75
N TYR A 98 24.74 2.20 -12.48
CA TYR A 98 23.74 2.94 -13.26
C TYR A 98 23.75 4.46 -13.00
N ARG A 99 23.96 4.89 -11.75
CA ARG A 99 24.14 6.30 -11.36
C ARG A 99 25.40 6.87 -12.02
N ALA A 100 26.49 6.11 -11.98
CA ALA A 100 27.76 6.51 -12.57
C ALA A 100 27.69 6.68 -14.10
N SER A 101 26.87 5.88 -14.79
CA SER A 101 26.74 5.94 -16.26
C SER A 101 25.75 6.99 -16.75
N ASN A 102 24.66 7.25 -16.02
CA ASN A 102 23.56 8.09 -16.51
C ASN A 102 23.43 9.45 -15.82
N GLY A 103 24.16 9.71 -14.73
CA GLY A 103 24.13 11.02 -14.04
C GLY A 103 22.79 11.37 -13.37
N ILE A 104 21.88 10.40 -13.22
CA ILE A 104 20.55 10.59 -12.62
C ILE A 104 20.67 10.47 -11.10
N ARG A 105 20.12 11.45 -10.38
CA ARG A 105 20.29 11.61 -8.94
C ARG A 105 19.25 10.93 -8.07
N THR A 106 18.07 10.63 -8.61
CA THR A 106 16.94 10.12 -7.82
C THR A 106 16.41 8.85 -8.45
N LEU A 107 16.93 7.72 -7.97
CA LEU A 107 16.54 6.39 -8.43
C LEU A 107 15.88 5.64 -7.27
N LEU A 108 14.81 4.93 -7.56
CA LEU A 108 14.15 4.03 -6.63
C LEU A 108 14.28 2.61 -7.14
N ILE A 109 14.54 1.67 -6.23
CA ILE A 109 14.78 0.28 -6.59
C ILE A 109 13.72 -0.58 -5.95
N LEU A 110 13.18 -1.46 -6.79
CA LEU A 110 12.33 -2.56 -6.38
C LEU A 110 13.05 -3.86 -6.71
N GLN A 111 13.69 -4.48 -5.71
CA GLN A 111 14.27 -5.80 -5.82
C GLN A 111 13.20 -6.87 -5.58
N TYR A 112 12.69 -7.49 -6.64
CA TYR A 112 11.63 -8.51 -6.51
C TYR A 112 12.10 -9.83 -5.84
N ARG A 113 13.42 -10.00 -5.66
CA ARG A 113 14.00 -11.13 -4.92
C ARG A 113 13.93 -10.94 -3.41
N ASP A 114 13.88 -9.70 -2.95
CA ASP A 114 13.67 -9.40 -1.54
C ASP A 114 12.19 -9.59 -1.20
N THR A 115 11.90 -10.54 -0.31
CA THR A 115 10.54 -10.86 0.12
C THR A 115 9.82 -9.63 0.68
N LEU A 116 10.55 -8.75 1.35
CA LEU A 116 9.97 -7.51 1.89
C LEU A 116 9.50 -6.60 0.75
N THR A 117 10.37 -6.32 -0.22
CA THR A 117 10.03 -5.51 -1.39
C THR A 117 8.89 -6.13 -2.21
N LEU A 118 8.89 -7.45 -2.41
CA LEU A 118 7.78 -8.14 -3.08
C LEU A 118 6.45 -7.98 -2.33
N CYS A 119 6.46 -8.12 -1.00
CA CYS A 119 5.29 -7.89 -0.17
C CYS A 119 4.80 -6.44 -0.24
N LEU A 120 5.71 -5.46 -0.23
CA LEU A 120 5.39 -4.02 -0.34
C LEU A 120 4.76 -3.69 -1.70
N VAL A 121 5.34 -4.15 -2.81
CA VAL A 121 4.81 -3.85 -4.15
C VAL A 121 3.41 -4.44 -4.36
N ASN A 122 3.15 -5.62 -3.80
CA ASN A 122 1.82 -6.25 -3.88
C ASN A 122 0.86 -5.77 -2.79
N TYR A 123 1.32 -4.95 -1.85
CA TYR A 123 0.58 -4.58 -0.66
C TYR A 123 -0.71 -3.82 -0.99
N SER A 124 -0.67 -2.86 -1.93
CA SER A 124 -1.85 -2.11 -2.38
C SER A 124 -2.84 -3.03 -3.10
N MET A 125 -2.37 -4.00 -3.89
CA MET A 125 -3.23 -4.99 -4.54
C MET A 125 -3.95 -5.87 -3.51
N ILE A 126 -3.23 -6.39 -2.50
CA ILE A 126 -3.81 -7.17 -1.40
C ILE A 126 -4.82 -6.33 -0.61
N SER A 127 -4.46 -5.08 -0.30
CA SER A 127 -5.32 -4.15 0.44
C SER A 127 -6.57 -3.78 -0.34
N SER A 128 -6.50 -3.70 -1.68
CA SER A 128 -7.63 -3.43 -2.57
C SER A 128 -8.60 -4.61 -2.73
N LEU A 129 -8.11 -5.84 -2.53
CA LEU A 129 -8.92 -7.05 -2.67
C LEU A 129 -10.00 -7.14 -1.59
N ILE A 130 -9.70 -6.65 -0.38
CA ILE A 130 -10.62 -6.65 0.76
C ILE A 130 -11.90 -5.86 0.47
N PRO A 131 -11.85 -4.55 0.10
CA PRO A 131 -13.05 -3.80 -0.27
C PRO A 131 -13.70 -4.34 -1.54
N PHE A 132 -12.94 -4.88 -2.50
CA PHE A 132 -13.52 -5.50 -3.69
C PHE A 132 -14.43 -6.69 -3.34
N ILE A 133 -13.96 -7.61 -2.49
CA ILE A 133 -14.77 -8.75 -2.03
C ILE A 133 -15.99 -8.27 -1.24
N ALA A 134 -15.84 -7.25 -0.40
CA ALA A 134 -16.95 -6.67 0.36
C ALA A 134 -18.03 -6.07 -0.58
N CYS A 135 -17.62 -5.31 -1.59
CA CYS A 135 -18.50 -4.78 -2.62
C CYS A 135 -19.22 -5.88 -3.41
N LEU A 136 -18.50 -6.94 -3.80
CA LEU A 136 -19.06 -8.07 -4.55
C LEU A 136 -20.16 -8.77 -3.74
N LYS A 137 -19.89 -9.05 -2.45
CA LYS A 137 -20.87 -9.61 -1.52
C LYS A 137 -22.13 -8.75 -1.45
N LEU A 138 -21.98 -7.44 -1.28
CA LEU A 138 -23.12 -6.52 -1.22
C LEU A 138 -23.95 -6.52 -2.51
N ARG A 139 -23.28 -6.44 -3.66
CA ARG A 139 -23.95 -6.44 -4.96
C ARG A 139 -24.77 -7.73 -5.18
N LEU A 140 -24.23 -8.88 -4.78
CA LEU A 140 -24.93 -10.16 -4.86
C LEU A 140 -26.18 -10.20 -3.99
N MET A 141 -26.17 -9.55 -2.82
CA MET A 141 -27.35 -9.51 -1.94
C MET A 141 -28.42 -8.53 -2.40
N THR A 142 -28.07 -7.47 -3.12
CA THR A 142 -29.04 -6.52 -3.68
C THR A 142 -29.70 -6.99 -4.99
N LEU A 143 -29.07 -7.92 -5.70
CA LEU A 143 -29.59 -8.49 -6.96
C LEU A 143 -30.41 -9.78 -6.75
N ALA A 144 -30.36 -10.36 -5.55
CA ALA A 144 -31.17 -11.50 -5.13
C ALA A 144 -32.49 -11.02 -4.50
#